data_AF-A0A9P3UK59-F1
#
_entry.id   AF-A0A9P3UK59-F1
#
_cell.length_a   1.000
_cell.length_b   1.000
_cell.length_c   1.000
_cell.angle_alpha   90.00
_cell.angle_beta   90.00
_cell.angle_gamma   90.00
#
_symmetry.space_group_name_H-M   'P 1'
#
loop_
_entity.id
_entity.type
_entity.pdbx_description
1 polymer ?
#
loop_
_entity_poly.entity_id
_entity_poly.type
_entity_poly.pdbx_seq_one_letter_code
_entity_poly.pdbx_strand_id
1 'polypeptide(L)'
;MFVVESNLPTSARVALASMALGTSGISTALVGWCGHPYVITLRHLTPEESGGADGIEMTTQTLLLRVRVTRVYDTTFLVETKRPFAKWELADTVMLSSDKNIEPGTEETIAETMDKAGNVLGRWIVKWDVGGVGKCHEVGKVVRYFNVHEELL
;
A
#
# COMPACT_ATOMS: atom_id res chain seq x y z
N MET A 1 0.40 35.22 -8.94
CA MET A 1 -0.20 35.94 -7.78
C MET A 1 -1.65 36.22 -8.15
N PHE A 2 -2.63 35.51 -7.56
CA PHE A 2 -4.05 35.81 -7.76
C PHE A 2 -4.37 37.12 -7.04
N VAL A 3 -4.13 38.24 -7.70
CA VAL A 3 -4.57 39.55 -7.21
C VAL A 3 -6.04 39.68 -7.58
N VAL A 4 -6.89 39.30 -6.63
CA VAL A 4 -8.33 39.59 -6.73
C VAL A 4 -8.47 41.08 -6.43
N GLU A 5 -8.39 41.92 -7.47
CA GLU A 5 -8.89 43.30 -7.42
C GLU A 5 -10.42 43.24 -7.33
N SER A 6 -10.93 42.96 -6.15
CA SER A 6 -12.35 43.10 -5.86
C SER A 6 -12.50 43.98 -4.64
N ASN A 7 -13.46 44.90 -4.69
CA ASN A 7 -13.89 45.74 -3.57
C ASN A 7 -14.59 44.92 -2.45
N LEU A 8 -14.17 43.66 -2.26
CA LEU A 8 -14.72 42.72 -1.32
C LEU A 8 -14.06 42.92 0.06
N PRO A 9 -14.86 42.88 1.14
CA PRO A 9 -14.34 42.82 2.50
C PRO A 9 -13.34 41.68 2.67
N THR A 10 -12.33 41.87 3.52
CA THR A 10 -11.27 40.87 3.74
C THR A 10 -11.82 39.49 4.09
N SER A 11 -12.93 39.41 4.84
CA SER A 11 -13.61 38.15 5.17
C SER A 11 -14.10 37.39 3.94
N ALA A 12 -14.67 38.10 2.96
CA ALA A 12 -15.13 37.49 1.71
C ALA A 12 -13.95 37.00 0.85
N ARG A 13 -12.83 37.74 0.84
CA ARG A 13 -11.60 37.31 0.15
C ARG A 13 -11.02 36.03 0.78
N VAL A 14 -10.96 35.98 2.11
CA VAL A 14 -10.51 34.79 2.86
C VAL A 14 -11.43 33.61 2.59
N ALA A 15 -12.75 33.80 2.63
CA ALA A 15 -13.72 32.76 2.34
C ALA A 15 -13.54 32.18 0.92
N LEU A 16 -13.45 33.04 -0.10
CA LEU A 16 -13.25 32.62 -1.49
C LEU A 16 -11.91 31.90 -1.69
N ALA A 17 -10.83 32.43 -1.12
CA ALA A 17 -9.52 31.78 -1.18
C ALA A 17 -9.54 30.41 -0.50
N SER A 18 -10.19 30.30 0.66
CA SER A 18 -10.31 29.03 1.41
C SER A 18 -11.13 28.00 0.63
N MET A 19 -12.21 28.40 -0.03
CA MET A 19 -13.01 27.52 -0.88
C MET A 19 -12.18 27.01 -2.05
N ALA A 20 -11.46 27.89 -2.76
CA ALA A 20 -10.63 27.49 -3.90
C ALA A 20 -9.49 26.55 -3.50
N LEU A 21 -8.80 26.82 -2.38
CA LEU A 21 -7.75 25.94 -1.87
C LEU A 21 -8.31 24.62 -1.34
N GLY A 22 -9.47 24.67 -0.68
CA GLY A 22 -10.15 23.51 -0.12
C GLY A 22 -10.61 22.54 -1.20
N THR A 23 -11.33 23.02 -2.21
CA THR A 23 -11.78 22.18 -3.33
C THR A 23 -10.60 21.55 -4.07
N SER A 24 -9.58 22.35 -4.39
CA SER A 24 -8.36 21.86 -5.05
C SER A 24 -7.66 20.78 -4.22
N GLY A 25 -7.47 21.03 -2.91
CA GLY A 25 -6.81 20.10 -2.00
C GLY A 25 -7.58 18.79 -1.84
N ILE A 26 -8.91 18.85 -1.70
CA ILE A 26 -9.75 17.65 -1.58
C ILE A 26 -9.70 16.82 -2.86
N SER A 27 -9.83 17.45 -4.03
CA SER A 27 -9.76 16.75 -5.31
C SER A 27 -8.40 16.07 -5.51
N THR A 28 -7.31 16.77 -5.23
CA THR A 28 -5.95 16.20 -5.32
C THR A 28 -5.74 15.05 -4.33
N ALA A 29 -6.26 15.18 -3.10
CA ALA A 29 -6.19 14.11 -2.11
C ALA A 29 -6.97 12.87 -2.54
N LEU A 30 -8.16 13.05 -3.14
CA LEU A 30 -8.98 11.95 -3.66
C LEU A 30 -8.25 11.20 -4.78
N VAL A 31 -7.67 11.93 -5.74
CA VAL A 31 -6.87 11.33 -6.82
C VAL A 31 -5.67 10.58 -6.23
N GLY A 32 -4.99 11.17 -5.26
CA GLY A 32 -3.90 10.51 -4.53
C GLY A 32 -4.36 9.21 -3.88
N TRP A 33 -5.51 9.21 -3.21
CA TRP A 33 -6.04 8.03 -2.54
C TRP A 33 -6.45 6.91 -3.52
N CYS A 34 -7.10 7.26 -4.63
CA CYS A 34 -7.50 6.30 -5.68
C CYS A 34 -6.30 5.77 -6.47
N GLY A 35 -5.30 6.60 -6.74
CA GLY A 35 -4.13 6.25 -7.55
C GLY A 35 -3.01 5.55 -6.79
N HIS A 36 -2.88 5.78 -5.48
CA HIS A 36 -1.84 5.18 -4.64
C HIS A 36 -1.67 3.64 -4.76
N PRO A 37 -2.74 2.83 -4.86
CA PRO A 37 -2.61 1.37 -5.02
C PRO A 37 -2.21 0.94 -6.44
N TYR A 38 -2.19 1.82 -7.44
CA TYR A 38 -1.99 1.43 -8.84
C TYR A 38 -0.61 0.83 -9.07
N VAL A 39 -0.59 -0.44 -9.49
CA VAL A 39 0.63 -1.18 -9.79
C VAL A 39 1.03 -0.93 -11.23
N ILE A 40 2.20 -0.29 -11.40
CA ILE A 40 2.77 0.03 -12.72
C ILE A 40 3.69 -1.06 -13.25
N THR A 41 4.16 -1.95 -12.37
CA THR A 41 5.02 -3.08 -12.73
C THR A 41 4.76 -4.20 -11.75
N LEU A 42 4.54 -5.39 -12.27
CA LEU A 42 4.42 -6.62 -11.51
C LEU A 42 5.48 -7.60 -12.01
N ARG A 43 6.24 -8.18 -11.10
CA ARG A 43 7.30 -9.13 -11.40
C ARG A 43 7.22 -10.32 -10.46
N HIS A 44 7.33 -11.53 -11.00
CA HIS A 44 7.47 -12.73 -10.19
C HIS A 44 8.87 -12.77 -9.55
N LEU A 45 8.95 -13.07 -8.26
CA LEU A 45 10.20 -13.36 -7.56
C LEU A 45 10.44 -14.85 -7.60
N THR A 46 11.62 -15.26 -8.08
CA THR A 46 11.98 -16.67 -8.06
C THR A 46 12.21 -17.13 -6.61
N PRO A 47 12.03 -18.43 -6.31
CA PRO A 47 12.28 -18.99 -4.98
C PRO A 47 13.67 -18.65 -4.40
N GLU A 48 14.68 -18.43 -5.25
CA GLU A 48 16.02 -18.00 -4.83
C GLU A 48 16.04 -16.56 -4.28
N GLU A 49 15.19 -15.67 -4.81
CA GLU A 49 15.11 -14.26 -4.41
C GLU A 49 14.17 -14.02 -3.21
N SER A 50 13.29 -14.97 -2.91
CA SER A 50 12.21 -14.86 -1.92
C SER A 50 12.36 -15.79 -0.70
N GLY A 51 13.49 -16.50 -0.59
CA GLY A 51 13.75 -17.40 0.55
C GLY A 51 13.06 -18.76 0.46
N GLY A 52 12.70 -19.21 -0.75
CA GLY A 52 12.25 -20.58 -1.03
C GLY A 52 10.76 -20.72 -1.41
N ALA A 53 10.01 -19.63 -1.49
CA ALA A 53 8.58 -19.62 -1.85
C ALA A 53 8.28 -18.76 -3.08
N ASP A 54 7.15 -18.94 -3.75
CA ASP A 54 6.77 -18.05 -4.84
C ASP A 54 6.35 -16.68 -4.29
N GLY A 55 7.10 -15.65 -4.69
CA GLY A 55 6.87 -14.27 -4.27
C GLY A 55 6.53 -13.37 -5.45
N ILE A 56 6.05 -12.16 -5.15
CA ILE A 56 5.81 -11.13 -6.16
C ILE A 56 6.38 -9.78 -5.73
N GLU A 57 6.84 -9.03 -6.71
CA GLU A 57 7.28 -7.65 -6.56
C GLU A 57 6.34 -6.73 -7.34
N MET A 58 5.77 -5.76 -6.64
CA MET A 58 4.83 -4.79 -7.19
C MET A 58 5.39 -3.40 -7.00
N THR A 59 5.39 -2.62 -8.08
CA THR A 59 5.82 -1.22 -8.04
C THR A 59 4.61 -0.30 -8.12
N THR A 60 4.49 0.62 -7.19
CA THR A 60 3.47 1.69 -7.18
C THR A 60 4.14 3.07 -7.14
N GLN A 61 3.35 4.12 -7.30
CA GLN A 61 3.80 5.50 -7.18
C GLN A 61 2.90 6.29 -6.22
N THR A 62 3.52 7.13 -5.40
CA THR A 62 2.79 8.13 -4.61
C THR A 62 2.27 9.26 -5.51
N LEU A 63 1.37 10.10 -4.99
CA LEU A 63 0.87 11.29 -5.69
C LEU A 63 2.00 12.19 -6.25
N LEU A 64 3.14 12.26 -5.57
CA LEU A 64 4.33 13.02 -6.00
C LEU A 64 5.27 12.19 -6.89
N LEU A 65 4.76 11.13 -7.53
CA LEU A 65 5.48 10.22 -8.42
C LEU A 65 6.69 9.52 -7.78
N ARG A 66 6.75 9.47 -6.45
CA ARG A 66 7.80 8.72 -5.75
C ARG A 66 7.49 7.23 -5.84
N VAL A 67 8.42 6.47 -6.41
CA VAL A 67 8.35 5.02 -6.57
C VAL A 67 8.34 4.32 -5.22
N ARG A 68 7.50 3.29 -5.10
CA ARG A 68 7.44 2.36 -3.98
C ARG A 68 7.50 0.95 -4.54
N VAL A 69 8.47 0.17 -4.10
CA VAL A 69 8.62 -1.24 -4.51
C VAL A 69 8.19 -2.09 -3.34
N THR A 70 7.16 -2.91 -3.51
CA THR A 70 6.68 -3.83 -2.47
C THR A 70 6.93 -5.25 -2.89
N ARG A 71 7.71 -5.97 -2.09
CA ARG A 71 7.93 -7.41 -2.25
C ARG A 71 7.04 -8.15 -1.28
N VAL A 72 6.32 -9.13 -1.79
CA VAL A 72 5.52 -10.08 -1.01
C VAL A 72 6.17 -11.45 -1.19
N TYR A 73 6.67 -12.02 -0.11
CA TYR A 73 7.45 -13.25 -0.15
C TYR A 73 6.58 -14.51 -0.19
N ASP A 74 5.35 -14.42 0.34
CA ASP A 74 4.36 -15.49 0.30
C ASP A 74 3.03 -14.93 -0.25
N THR A 75 2.66 -15.35 -1.45
CA THR A 75 1.44 -14.88 -2.14
C THR A 75 0.15 -15.33 -1.47
N THR A 76 0.18 -16.28 -0.54
CA THR A 76 -1.01 -16.69 0.24
C THR A 76 -1.56 -15.57 1.13
N PHE A 77 -0.73 -14.56 1.42
CA PHE A 77 -1.13 -13.37 2.18
C PHE A 77 -1.74 -12.27 1.32
N LEU A 78 -1.84 -12.46 0.00
CA LEU A 78 -2.58 -11.56 -0.89
C LEU A 78 -3.99 -12.07 -1.07
N VAL A 79 -4.94 -11.31 -0.56
CA VAL A 79 -6.37 -11.62 -0.62
C VAL A 79 -7.10 -10.59 -1.46
N GLU A 80 -8.26 -10.97 -2.00
CA GLU A 80 -9.14 -10.01 -2.64
C GLU A 80 -9.65 -8.98 -1.63
N THR A 81 -9.65 -7.71 -2.03
CA THR A 81 -10.08 -6.62 -1.15
C THR A 81 -11.46 -6.08 -1.51
N LYS A 82 -12.15 -5.52 -0.51
CA LYS A 82 -13.40 -4.77 -0.70
C LYS A 82 -13.16 -3.29 -0.96
N ARG A 83 -11.90 -2.81 -0.88
CA ARG A 83 -11.56 -1.41 -1.09
C ARG A 83 -11.73 -1.05 -2.58
N PRO A 84 -12.48 0.02 -2.93
CA PRO A 84 -12.57 0.46 -4.32
C PRO A 84 -11.20 0.87 -4.85
N PHE A 85 -10.99 0.69 -6.15
CA PHE A 85 -9.70 0.95 -6.82
C PHE A 85 -8.53 0.13 -6.25
N ALA A 86 -8.79 -1.06 -5.72
CA ALA A 86 -7.78 -2.05 -5.40
C ALA A 86 -8.35 -3.45 -5.68
N LYS A 87 -7.49 -4.36 -6.16
CA LYS A 87 -7.84 -5.76 -6.43
C LYS A 87 -7.37 -6.65 -5.28
N TRP A 88 -6.15 -6.41 -4.81
CA TRP A 88 -5.54 -7.18 -3.73
C TRP A 88 -5.25 -6.32 -2.51
N GLU A 89 -5.24 -6.96 -1.34
CA GLU A 89 -4.68 -6.42 -0.11
C GLU A 89 -3.83 -7.45 0.62
N LEU A 90 -2.88 -6.97 1.42
CA LEU A 90 -2.22 -7.81 2.41
C LEU A 90 -3.22 -8.19 3.50
N ALA A 91 -3.36 -9.48 3.76
CA ALA A 91 -4.30 -10.03 4.73
C ALA A 91 -3.99 -9.54 6.14
N ASP A 92 -5.03 -9.15 6.89
CA ASP A 92 -4.93 -8.83 8.33
C ASP A 92 -4.80 -10.08 9.19
N THR A 93 -5.35 -11.20 8.74
CA THR A 93 -5.33 -12.47 9.46
C THR A 93 -5.30 -13.60 8.45
N VAL A 94 -4.46 -14.59 8.71
CA VAL A 94 -4.34 -15.82 7.91
C VAL A 94 -4.49 -17.01 8.84
N MET A 95 -5.10 -18.07 8.34
CA MET A 95 -5.09 -19.38 8.99
C MET A 95 -4.36 -20.33 8.06
N LEU A 96 -3.26 -20.90 8.53
CA LEU A 96 -2.54 -21.89 7.75
C LEU A 96 -3.27 -23.23 7.78
N SER A 97 -3.29 -23.91 6.63
CA SER A 97 -3.60 -25.33 6.54
C SER A 97 -2.57 -26.12 7.37
N SER A 98 -3.03 -27.15 8.07
CA SER A 98 -2.34 -27.89 9.14
C SER A 98 -0.96 -28.51 8.85
N ASP A 99 -0.37 -28.29 7.69
CA ASP A 99 0.88 -28.89 7.22
C ASP A 99 2.14 -28.07 7.53
N LYS A 100 2.01 -26.78 7.92
CA LYS A 100 3.14 -25.94 8.35
C LYS A 100 3.25 -25.93 9.88
N ASN A 101 4.31 -26.53 10.40
CA ASN A 101 4.59 -26.57 11.84
C ASN A 101 5.25 -25.25 12.26
N ILE A 102 4.46 -24.27 12.67
CA ILE A 102 4.95 -22.95 13.08
C ILE A 102 4.94 -22.82 14.60
N GLU A 103 6.05 -22.36 15.16
CA GLU A 103 6.16 -22.09 16.59
C GLU A 103 5.31 -20.87 16.98
N PRO A 104 4.36 -21.00 17.91
CA PRO A 104 3.56 -19.88 18.39
C PRO A 104 4.45 -18.78 18.99
N GLY A 105 4.11 -17.53 18.70
CA GLY A 105 4.86 -16.33 19.13
C GLY A 105 5.94 -15.88 18.16
N THR A 106 6.22 -16.66 17.10
CA THR A 106 7.18 -16.28 16.06
C THR A 106 6.61 -15.15 15.19
N GLU A 107 7.47 -14.20 14.84
CA GLU A 107 7.16 -13.11 13.92
C GLU A 107 7.94 -13.29 12.62
N GLU A 108 7.25 -13.12 11.49
CA GLU A 108 7.82 -13.31 10.16
C GLU A 108 7.45 -12.13 9.26
N THR A 109 8.41 -11.65 8.47
CA THR A 109 8.17 -10.58 7.50
C THR A 109 7.62 -11.17 6.21
N ILE A 110 6.36 -10.87 5.94
CA ILE A 110 5.63 -11.38 4.76
C ILE A 110 5.80 -10.46 3.57
N ALA A 111 5.86 -9.15 3.82
CA ALA A 111 6.09 -8.17 2.78
C ALA A 111 6.95 -7.01 3.27
N GLU A 112 7.71 -6.41 2.35
CA GLU A 112 8.47 -5.20 2.59
C GLU A 112 8.16 -4.17 1.52
N THR A 113 7.92 -2.92 1.92
CA THR A 113 7.84 -1.77 1.02
C THR A 113 9.13 -0.98 1.11
N MET A 114 9.75 -0.72 -0.03
CA MET A 114 11.01 0.00 -0.18
C MET A 114 10.84 1.25 -1.05
N ASP A 115 11.79 2.18 -0.93
CA ASP A 115 11.97 3.24 -1.91
C ASP A 115 12.75 2.75 -3.16
N LYS A 116 12.94 3.65 -4.13
CA LYS A 116 13.69 3.35 -5.36
C LYS A 116 15.15 2.94 -5.10
N ALA A 117 15.75 3.40 -4.01
CA ALA A 117 17.12 3.09 -3.65
C ALA A 117 17.25 1.74 -2.90
N GLY A 118 16.13 1.08 -2.60
CA GLY A 118 16.08 -0.17 -1.85
C GLY A 118 16.03 0.01 -0.33
N ASN A 119 15.85 1.24 0.17
CA ASN A 119 15.69 1.46 1.61
C ASN A 119 14.29 0.98 2.03
N VAL A 120 14.23 0.10 3.03
CA VAL A 120 12.97 -0.38 3.60
C VAL A 120 12.26 0.77 4.31
N LEU A 121 11.05 1.08 3.84
CA LEU A 121 10.15 2.09 4.42
C LEU A 121 9.20 1.47 5.43
N GLY A 122 8.83 0.21 5.23
CA GLY A 122 7.95 -0.53 6.13
C GLY A 122 7.89 -2.02 5.82
N ARG A 123 7.39 -2.77 6.80
CA ARG A 123 7.26 -4.22 6.79
C ARG A 123 5.86 -4.62 7.21
N TRP A 124 5.31 -5.62 6.52
CA TRP A 124 4.10 -6.31 6.93
C TRP A 124 4.52 -7.62 7.61
N ILE A 125 4.23 -7.72 8.90
CA ILE A 125 4.72 -8.80 9.75
C ILE A 125 3.53 -9.63 10.21
N VAL A 126 3.62 -10.95 10.08
CA VAL A 126 2.68 -11.87 10.71
C VAL A 126 3.23 -12.29 12.06
N LYS A 127 2.37 -12.29 13.07
CA LYS A 127 2.62 -12.90 14.37
C LYS A 127 1.76 -14.14 14.50
N TRP A 128 2.41 -15.27 14.66
CA TRP A 128 1.75 -16.56 14.76
C TRP A 128 1.25 -16.82 16.18
N ASP A 129 0.00 -17.25 16.29
CA ASP A 129 -0.65 -17.65 17.54
C ASP A 129 -0.86 -19.18 17.56
N VAL A 130 -1.26 -19.69 18.72
CA VAL A 130 -1.56 -21.12 18.92
C VAL A 130 -2.65 -21.55 17.95
N GLY A 131 -2.42 -22.66 17.24
CA GLY A 131 -3.36 -23.20 16.25
C GLY A 131 -3.19 -22.67 14.83
N GLY A 132 -2.06 -22.02 14.51
CA GLY A 132 -1.72 -21.63 13.14
C GLY A 132 -2.46 -20.38 12.65
N VAL A 133 -3.06 -19.62 13.56
CA VAL A 133 -3.67 -18.31 13.27
C VAL A 133 -2.58 -17.25 13.30
N GLY A 134 -2.33 -16.62 12.15
CA GLY A 134 -1.40 -15.50 12.02
C GLY A 134 -2.13 -14.17 12.04
N LYS A 135 -1.76 -13.27 12.94
CA LYS A 135 -2.24 -11.88 12.93
C LYS A 135 -1.20 -10.97 12.31
N CYS A 136 -1.57 -10.29 11.24
CA CYS A 136 -0.66 -9.42 10.54
C CYS A 136 -0.74 -7.99 11.08
N HIS A 137 0.38 -7.29 11.04
CA HIS A 137 0.46 -5.89 11.43
C HIS A 137 1.53 -5.14 10.65
N GLU A 138 1.36 -3.83 10.57
CA GLU A 138 2.29 -2.91 9.92
C GLU A 138 3.37 -2.43 10.89
N VAL A 139 4.61 -2.39 10.40
CA VAL A 139 5.71 -1.64 11.01
C VAL A 139 6.26 -0.66 9.98
N GLY A 140 6.24 0.64 10.27
CA GLY A 140 6.75 1.68 9.36
C GLY A 140 5.69 2.18 8.39
N LYS A 141 6.05 2.29 7.10
CA LYS A 141 5.14 2.71 6.02
C LYS A 141 5.03 1.62 4.96
N VAL A 142 3.91 0.91 4.95
CA VAL A 142 3.64 -0.21 4.05
C VAL A 142 2.60 0.18 3.01
N VAL A 143 2.80 -0.27 1.77
CA VAL A 143 1.73 -0.30 0.77
C VAL A 143 0.95 -1.58 0.98
N ARG A 144 -0.28 -1.47 1.51
CA ARG A 144 -1.15 -2.62 1.80
C ARG A 144 -2.07 -3.01 0.64
N TYR A 145 -2.47 -2.05 -0.18
CA TYR A 145 -3.49 -2.23 -1.22
C TYR A 145 -2.86 -2.11 -2.61
N PHE A 146 -3.28 -2.99 -3.52
CA PHE A 146 -2.74 -3.07 -4.87
C PHE A 146 -3.87 -3.16 -5.89
N ASN A 147 -3.84 -2.27 -6.87
CA ASN A 147 -4.69 -2.31 -8.04
C ASN A 147 -3.87 -2.87 -9.20
N VAL A 148 -4.07 -4.14 -9.49
CA VAL A 148 -3.34 -4.88 -10.52
C VAL A 148 -4.23 -5.01 -11.75
N HIS A 149 -3.74 -4.48 -12.87
CA HIS A 149 -4.41 -4.63 -14.15
C HIS A 149 -4.19 -6.03 -14.71
N GLU A 150 -5.19 -6.60 -15.39
CA GLU A 150 -5.11 -7.94 -15.99
C GLU A 150 -3.97 -8.12 -16.99
N GLU A 151 -3.51 -7.06 -17.65
CA GLU A 151 -2.38 -7.13 -18.60
C GLU A 151 -1.02 -7.40 -17.92
N LEU A 152 -0.96 -7.29 -16.58
CA LEU A 152 0.23 -7.56 -15.77
C LEU A 152 0.20 -8.96 -15.14
N LEU A 153 -0.88 -9.73 -15.31
CA LEU A 153 -1.03 -11.11 -14.82
C LEU A 153 -0.59 -12.12 -15.90
#